data_AF-A0A3S1RH02-F1
#
_entry.id   AF-A0A3S1RH02-F1
#
_cell.length_a   1.000
_cell.length_b   1.000
_cell.length_c   1.000
_cell.angle_alpha   90.00
_cell.angle_beta   90.00
_cell.angle_gamma   90.00
#
_symmetry.space_group_name_H-M   'P 1'
#
loop_
_entity.id
_entity.type
_entity.pdbx_description
1 polymer ?
#
loop_
_entity_poly.entity_id
_entity_poly.type
_entity_poly.pdbx_seq_one_letter_code
_entity_poly.pdbx_strand_id
1 'polypeptide(L)'
;LTLLGLGLSGMIGTSFVGQPGVRLPNLDIPVISSIPVVGRLIFGQDPVFYISIALTAAVMWFLFRTRTGLTLRSIGDSHTSAHALGIKVIRYRYLAVIFGGACAGLAGGHLSLVYTPQWVENMSAGRGWIALALVVFASWRPWRVLAGAYIFGAVWIGQLHAQAFGIPVPSQFLSSLPYLATIAVLVLISRNKRLTMMNTPASLGQPFVPDR
;
A
#
# COMPACT_ATOMS: atom_id res chain seq x y z
N LEU A 1 -14.51 -13.19 2.82
CA LEU A 1 -13.03 -13.13 2.79
C LEU A 1 -12.45 -12.46 4.04
N THR A 2 -12.96 -11.30 4.46
CA THR A 2 -12.50 -10.57 5.67
C THR A 2 -12.69 -11.36 6.95
N LEU A 3 -13.89 -11.94 7.18
CA LEU A 3 -14.16 -12.79 8.36
C LEU A 3 -13.24 -14.01 8.41
N LEU A 4 -13.05 -14.67 7.25
CA LEU A 4 -12.13 -15.81 7.14
C LEU A 4 -10.68 -15.38 7.40
N GLY A 5 -10.24 -14.25 6.85
CA GLY A 5 -8.88 -13.74 7.05
C GLY A 5 -8.61 -13.33 8.49
N LEU A 6 -9.52 -12.61 9.13
CA LEU A 6 -9.42 -12.25 10.55
C LEU A 6 -9.45 -13.48 11.45
N GLY A 7 -10.37 -14.42 11.19
CA GLY A 7 -10.48 -15.67 11.96
C GLY A 7 -9.24 -16.55 11.83
N LEU A 8 -8.76 -16.80 10.61
CA LEU A 8 -7.56 -17.59 10.34
C LEU A 8 -6.32 -16.94 10.98
N SER A 9 -6.18 -15.62 10.79
CA SER A 9 -5.09 -14.83 11.39
C SER A 9 -5.14 -14.92 12.92
N GLY A 10 -6.32 -14.78 13.53
CA GLY A 10 -6.52 -14.90 14.96
C GLY A 10 -6.13 -16.28 15.48
N MET A 11 -6.63 -17.36 14.85
CA MET A 11 -6.33 -18.74 15.23
C MET A 11 -4.83 -19.05 15.16
N ILE A 12 -4.16 -18.70 14.06
CA ILE A 12 -2.71 -18.93 13.89
C ILE A 12 -1.90 -18.08 14.88
N GLY A 13 -2.36 -16.86 15.16
CA GLY A 13 -1.69 -15.91 16.04
C GLY A 13 -1.87 -16.17 17.54
N THR A 14 -2.80 -17.03 17.95
CA THR A 14 -3.11 -17.28 19.38
C THR A 14 -1.89 -17.64 20.22
N SER A 15 -0.96 -18.44 19.67
CA SER A 15 0.27 -18.85 20.36
C SER A 15 1.28 -17.72 20.57
N PHE A 16 1.16 -16.63 19.81
CA PHE A 16 2.04 -15.47 19.88
C PHE A 16 1.46 -14.32 20.73
N VAL A 17 0.20 -14.43 21.16
CA VAL A 17 -0.43 -13.43 22.04
C VAL A 17 0.33 -13.37 23.37
N GLY A 18 0.80 -12.17 23.74
CA GLY A 18 1.50 -11.93 25.00
C GLY A 18 2.98 -12.33 25.00
N GLN A 19 3.51 -12.86 23.90
CA GLN A 19 4.96 -13.05 23.75
C GLN A 19 5.61 -11.74 23.29
N PRO A 20 6.72 -11.31 23.92
CA PRO A 20 7.48 -10.17 23.43
C PRO A 20 8.04 -10.50 22.04
N GLY A 21 7.63 -9.75 21.03
CA GLY A 21 8.08 -9.95 19.67
C GLY A 21 9.53 -9.52 19.49
N VAL A 22 10.26 -10.24 18.62
CA VAL A 22 11.60 -9.84 18.20
C VAL A 22 11.47 -8.62 17.30
N ARG A 23 11.92 -7.47 17.79
CA ARG A 23 12.00 -6.23 17.00
C ARG A 23 13.01 -6.44 15.88
N LEU A 24 12.61 -6.11 14.64
CA LEU A 24 13.59 -6.02 13.57
C LEU A 24 14.57 -4.90 13.92
N PRO A 25 15.89 -5.16 13.90
CA PRO A 25 16.87 -4.11 14.14
C PRO A 25 16.84 -3.09 13.00
N ASN A 26 16.92 -1.81 13.36
CA ASN A 26 17.06 -0.73 12.39
C ASN A 26 18.39 -0.86 11.65
N LEU A 27 18.37 -0.55 10.35
CA LEU A 27 19.56 -0.61 9.53
C LEU A 27 20.31 0.72 9.65
N ASP A 28 21.09 0.85 10.73
CA ASP A 28 21.89 2.05 11.00
C ASP A 28 23.25 1.95 10.30
N ILE A 29 23.51 2.83 9.32
CA ILE A 29 24.84 2.98 8.70
C ILE A 29 25.59 4.12 9.43
N PRO A 30 26.57 3.82 10.30
CA PRO A 30 27.08 4.73 11.32
C PRO A 30 27.77 6.03 10.81
N VAL A 31 27.98 6.19 9.50
CA VAL A 31 28.68 7.35 8.92
C VAL A 31 27.72 8.37 8.27
N ILE A 32 26.51 7.96 7.85
CA ILE A 32 25.56 8.83 7.11
C ILE A 32 24.32 9.17 7.97
N SER A 33 24.02 8.36 8.99
CA SER A 33 22.89 8.58 9.91
C SER A 33 23.09 9.77 10.87
N SER A 34 24.30 10.34 10.94
CA SER A 34 24.66 11.46 11.83
C SER A 34 24.34 12.85 11.25
N ILE A 35 23.96 12.95 9.96
CA ILE A 35 23.53 14.23 9.38
C ILE A 35 22.11 14.55 9.90
N PRO A 36 21.92 15.68 10.61
CA PRO A 36 20.62 16.02 11.18
C PRO A 36 19.56 16.16 10.07
N VAL A 37 18.35 15.69 10.37
CA VAL A 37 17.16 15.68 9.48
C VAL A 37 17.25 14.70 8.31
N VAL A 38 18.25 14.76 7.42
CA VAL A 38 18.29 13.91 6.21
C VAL A 38 18.87 12.51 6.48
N GLY A 39 19.92 12.44 7.30
CA GLY A 39 20.59 11.18 7.67
C GLY A 39 19.67 10.24 8.45
N ARG A 40 18.99 10.75 9.48
CA ARG A 40 18.00 9.98 10.26
C ARG A 40 16.74 9.61 9.46
N LEU A 41 16.27 10.48 8.56
CA LEU A 41 15.06 10.22 7.79
C LEU A 41 15.26 9.10 6.76
N ILE A 42 16.47 8.98 6.20
CA ILE A 42 16.75 8.02 5.13
C ILE A 42 17.53 6.79 5.62
N PHE A 43 18.43 6.93 6.61
CA PHE A 43 19.39 5.89 7.04
C PHE A 43 19.19 5.37 8.47
N GLY A 44 18.06 5.67 9.10
CA GLY A 44 17.66 5.15 10.42
C GLY A 44 16.33 4.41 10.40
N GLN A 45 15.90 3.96 9.23
CA GLN A 45 14.59 3.33 9.01
C GLN A 45 14.67 1.80 9.06
N ASP A 46 13.54 1.16 9.33
CA ASP A 46 13.42 -0.29 9.34
C ASP A 46 13.70 -0.91 7.95
N PRO A 47 14.19 -2.16 7.88
CA PRO A 47 14.39 -2.87 6.61
C PRO A 47 13.15 -2.87 5.70
N VAL A 48 11.95 -2.90 6.29
CA VAL A 48 10.68 -2.90 5.55
C VAL A 48 10.43 -1.58 4.81
N PHE A 49 10.92 -0.46 5.33
CA PHE A 49 10.86 0.83 4.64
C PHE A 49 11.62 0.76 3.31
N TYR A 50 12.86 0.29 3.34
CA TYR A 50 13.67 0.15 2.12
C TYR A 50 13.06 -0.86 1.14
N ILE A 51 12.54 -1.98 1.64
CA ILE A 51 11.82 -2.97 0.82
C ILE A 51 10.62 -2.32 0.14
N SER A 52 9.85 -1.47 0.82
CA SER A 52 8.68 -0.81 0.24
C SER A 52 9.04 0.13 -0.93
N ILE A 53 10.12 0.90 -0.79
CA ILE A 53 10.64 1.79 -1.83
C ILE A 53 11.17 0.97 -3.00
N ALA A 54 12.01 -0.03 -2.71
CA ALA A 54 12.59 -0.91 -3.72
C ALA A 54 11.50 -1.67 -4.50
N LEU A 55 10.48 -2.18 -3.81
CA LEU A 55 9.36 -2.88 -4.42
C LEU A 55 8.54 -1.93 -5.30
N THR A 56 8.31 -0.69 -4.86
CA THR A 56 7.59 0.28 -5.68
C THR A 56 8.39 0.66 -6.94
N ALA A 57 9.70 0.86 -6.81
CA ALA A 57 10.59 1.11 -7.94
C ALA A 57 10.65 -0.10 -8.90
N ALA A 58 10.72 -1.31 -8.36
CA ALA A 58 10.72 -2.55 -9.14
C ALA A 58 9.40 -2.74 -9.91
N VAL A 59 8.25 -2.48 -9.27
CA VAL A 59 6.93 -2.54 -9.93
C VAL A 59 6.84 -1.47 -11.02
N MET A 60 7.34 -0.26 -10.76
CA MET A 60 7.39 0.80 -11.77
C MET A 60 8.24 0.37 -12.97
N TRP A 61 9.46 -0.11 -12.72
CA TRP A 61 10.34 -0.59 -13.79
C TRP A 61 9.70 -1.75 -14.55
N PHE A 62 9.11 -2.72 -13.85
CA PHE A 62 8.39 -3.83 -14.45
C PHE A 62 7.29 -3.32 -15.40
N LEU A 63 6.39 -2.46 -14.92
CA LEU A 63 5.24 -1.97 -15.70
C LEU A 63 5.61 -1.08 -16.89
N PHE A 64 6.71 -0.33 -16.82
CA PHE A 64 7.07 0.64 -17.87
C PHE A 64 8.23 0.22 -18.76
N ARG A 65 9.10 -0.70 -18.33
CA ARG A 65 10.31 -1.10 -19.07
C ARG A 65 10.34 -2.55 -19.52
N THR A 66 9.52 -3.43 -18.98
CA THR A 66 9.56 -4.86 -19.36
C THR A 66 8.45 -5.23 -20.35
N ARG A 67 8.73 -6.22 -21.21
CA ARG A 67 7.73 -6.75 -22.17
C ARG A 67 6.50 -7.28 -21.45
N THR A 68 6.69 -8.06 -20.39
CA THR A 68 5.61 -8.66 -19.60
C THR A 68 4.77 -7.61 -18.88
N GLY A 69 5.37 -6.53 -18.37
CA GLY A 69 4.63 -5.42 -17.78
C GLY A 69 3.84 -4.60 -18.80
N LEU A 70 4.38 -4.37 -20.00
CA LEU A 70 3.64 -3.75 -21.09
C LEU A 70 2.46 -4.62 -21.54
N THR A 71 2.65 -5.94 -21.62
CA THR A 71 1.56 -6.91 -21.86
C THR A 71 0.48 -6.84 -20.77
N LEU A 72 0.87 -6.72 -19.50
CA LEU A 72 -0.10 -6.59 -18.41
C LEU A 72 -0.93 -5.30 -18.54
N ARG A 73 -0.29 -4.19 -18.95
CA ARG A 73 -0.98 -2.91 -19.18
C ARG A 73 -1.91 -2.98 -20.38
N SER A 74 -1.51 -3.62 -21.48
CA SER A 74 -2.38 -3.77 -22.65
C SER A 74 -3.59 -4.65 -22.37
N ILE A 75 -3.45 -5.69 -21.54
CA ILE A 75 -4.59 -6.47 -21.03
C ILE A 75 -5.55 -5.57 -20.22
N GLY A 76 -5.02 -4.61 -19.46
CA GLY A 76 -5.81 -3.63 -18.72
C GLY A 76 -6.56 -2.64 -19.61
N ASP A 77 -5.98 -2.26 -20.76
CA ASP A 77 -6.61 -1.36 -21.72
C ASP A 77 -7.67 -2.08 -22.58
N SER A 78 -7.37 -3.27 -23.11
CA SER A 78 -8.34 -4.09 -23.84
C SER A 78 -8.01 -5.58 -23.72
N HIS A 79 -8.78 -6.28 -22.89
CA HIS A 79 -8.61 -7.72 -22.71
C HIS A 79 -8.99 -8.55 -23.95
N THR A 80 -9.91 -8.06 -24.80
CA THR A 80 -10.33 -8.75 -26.04
C THR A 80 -9.23 -8.69 -27.09
N SER A 81 -8.65 -7.51 -27.29
CA SER A 81 -7.54 -7.31 -28.22
C SER A 81 -6.30 -8.10 -27.80
N ALA A 82 -5.99 -8.15 -26.50
CA ALA A 82 -4.90 -8.97 -25.99
C ALA A 82 -5.13 -10.46 -26.24
N HIS A 83 -6.37 -10.93 -26.06
CA HIS A 83 -6.72 -12.33 -26.31
C HIS A 83 -6.61 -12.72 -27.79
N ALA A 84 -7.06 -11.85 -28.70
CA ALA A 84 -6.92 -12.05 -30.15
C ALA A 84 -5.46 -12.20 -30.61
N LEU A 85 -4.51 -11.60 -29.88
CA LEU A 85 -3.07 -11.74 -30.10
C LEU A 85 -2.47 -13.02 -29.45
N GLY A 86 -3.30 -13.91 -28.91
CA GLY A 86 -2.88 -15.16 -28.27
C GLY A 86 -2.41 -15.03 -26.82
N ILE A 87 -2.61 -13.86 -26.19
CA ILE A 87 -2.18 -13.64 -24.80
C ILE A 87 -3.15 -14.34 -23.84
N LYS A 88 -2.60 -15.09 -22.89
CA LYS A 88 -3.36 -15.82 -21.86
C LYS A 88 -3.82 -14.88 -20.73
N VAL A 89 -4.84 -14.06 -21.00
CA VAL A 89 -5.35 -13.00 -20.10
C VAL A 89 -5.59 -13.48 -18.67
N ILE A 90 -6.24 -14.64 -18.50
CA ILE A 90 -6.56 -15.22 -17.19
C ILE A 90 -5.31 -15.43 -16.33
N ARG A 91 -4.23 -15.95 -16.92
CA ARG A 91 -2.97 -16.20 -16.20
C ARG A 91 -2.36 -14.91 -15.66
N TYR A 92 -2.32 -13.87 -16.50
CA TYR A 92 -1.80 -12.56 -16.10
C TYR A 92 -2.63 -11.92 -14.98
N ARG A 93 -3.96 -12.03 -15.03
CA ARG A 93 -4.86 -11.55 -13.97
C ARG A 93 -4.60 -12.26 -12.64
N TYR A 94 -4.50 -13.60 -12.64
CA TYR A 94 -4.20 -14.35 -11.42
C TYR A 94 -2.83 -14.02 -10.85
N LEU A 95 -1.80 -13.92 -11.69
CA LEU A 95 -0.45 -13.55 -11.23
C LEU A 95 -0.44 -12.16 -10.58
N ALA A 96 -1.16 -11.18 -11.15
CA ALA A 96 -1.28 -9.85 -10.57
C ALA A 96 -1.99 -9.87 -9.20
N VAL A 97 -3.07 -10.67 -9.06
CA VAL A 97 -3.80 -10.81 -7.79
C VAL A 97 -2.94 -11.51 -6.73
N ILE A 98 -2.23 -12.58 -7.10
CA ILE A 98 -1.32 -13.30 -6.20
C ILE A 98 -0.20 -12.37 -5.72
N PHE A 99 0.40 -11.60 -6.62
CA PHE A 99 1.42 -10.62 -6.28
C PHE A 99 0.88 -9.54 -5.32
N GLY A 100 -0.31 -9.00 -5.58
CA GLY A 100 -0.98 -8.06 -4.68
C GLY A 100 -1.28 -8.65 -3.30
N GLY A 101 -1.72 -9.90 -3.25
CA GLY A 101 -1.93 -10.65 -2.02
C GLY A 101 -0.64 -10.88 -1.22
N ALA A 102 0.46 -11.22 -1.91
CA ALA A 102 1.78 -11.34 -1.28
C ALA A 102 2.26 -10.01 -0.68
N CYS A 103 2.06 -8.89 -1.38
CA CYS A 103 2.39 -7.56 -0.86
C CYS A 103 1.54 -7.20 0.37
N ALA A 104 0.25 -7.54 0.38
CA ALA A 104 -0.61 -7.35 1.53
C ALA A 104 -0.18 -8.23 2.73
N GLY A 105 0.29 -9.45 2.47
CA GLY A 105 0.86 -10.32 3.50
C GLY A 105 2.14 -9.74 4.12
N LEU A 106 3.05 -9.20 3.31
CA LEU A 106 4.25 -8.50 3.78
C LEU A 106 3.89 -7.29 4.65
N ALA A 107 2.88 -6.51 4.25
CA ALA A 107 2.36 -5.40 5.05
C ALA A 107 1.75 -5.87 6.39
N GLY A 108 1.14 -7.05 6.43
CA GLY A 108 0.68 -7.69 7.67
C GLY A 108 1.84 -8.05 8.61
N GLY A 109 2.91 -8.63 8.09
CA GLY A 109 4.12 -8.93 8.87
C GLY A 109 4.81 -7.70 9.45
N HIS A 110 4.77 -6.57 8.73
CA HIS A 110 5.26 -5.28 9.25
C HIS A 110 4.51 -4.83 10.52
N LEU A 111 3.20 -5.10 10.61
CA LEU A 111 2.42 -4.71 11.79
C LEU A 111 2.92 -5.41 13.06
N SER A 112 3.26 -6.70 12.97
CA SER A 112 3.68 -7.52 14.10
C SER A 112 5.17 -7.44 14.44
N LEU A 113 6.01 -7.02 13.49
CA LEU A 113 7.48 -6.99 13.67
C LEU A 113 8.05 -5.60 13.93
N VAL A 114 7.41 -4.56 13.37
CA VAL A 114 7.92 -3.18 13.41
C VAL A 114 6.96 -2.27 14.17
N TYR A 115 5.68 -2.22 13.76
CA TYR A 115 4.73 -1.26 14.34
C TYR A 115 4.41 -1.56 15.82
N THR A 116 4.06 -2.80 16.12
CA THR A 116 3.93 -3.28 17.48
C THR A 116 4.62 -4.63 17.52
N PRO A 117 5.82 -4.73 18.10
CA PRO A 117 6.62 -5.96 18.14
C PRO A 117 6.04 -6.92 19.18
N GLN A 118 4.79 -7.29 18.96
CA GLN A 118 3.98 -8.21 19.72
C GLN A 118 2.76 -8.51 18.85
N TRP A 119 2.32 -9.76 18.88
CA TRP A 119 1.05 -10.11 18.27
C TRP A 119 -0.12 -9.57 19.10
N VAL A 120 -0.98 -8.77 18.45
CA VAL A 120 -2.23 -8.29 19.03
C VAL A 120 -3.36 -8.69 18.09
N GLU A 121 -4.46 -9.21 18.62
CA GLU A 121 -5.58 -9.53 17.74
C GLU A 121 -6.15 -8.25 17.09
N ASN A 122 -6.60 -8.36 15.83
CA ASN A 122 -7.12 -7.23 15.07
C ASN A 122 -6.12 -6.07 14.83
N MET A 123 -4.80 -6.33 14.69
CA MET A 123 -3.78 -5.27 14.41
C MET A 123 -4.11 -4.39 13.21
N SER A 124 -4.71 -4.97 12.17
CA SER A 124 -5.06 -4.25 10.95
C SER A 124 -6.20 -3.25 11.19
N ALA A 125 -7.09 -3.49 12.16
CA ALA A 125 -8.15 -2.59 12.62
C ALA A 125 -8.92 -1.87 11.50
N GLY A 126 -9.16 -2.55 10.37
CA GLY A 126 -9.85 -1.96 9.21
C GLY A 126 -9.02 -0.98 8.36
N ARG A 127 -7.73 -0.74 8.66
CA ARG A 127 -6.84 0.18 7.91
C ARG A 127 -6.63 -0.17 6.43
N GLY A 128 -7.12 -1.33 5.98
CA GLY A 128 -7.08 -1.74 4.57
C GLY A 128 -7.81 -0.79 3.61
N TRP A 129 -8.75 0.04 4.09
CA TRP A 129 -9.42 1.05 3.27
C TRP A 129 -8.43 2.09 2.68
N ILE A 130 -7.30 2.34 3.36
CA ILE A 130 -6.26 3.27 2.89
C ILE A 130 -5.71 2.81 1.54
N ALA A 131 -5.58 1.50 1.31
CA ALA A 131 -5.11 0.96 0.04
C ALA A 131 -6.05 1.33 -1.13
N LEU A 132 -7.36 1.25 -0.93
CA LEU A 132 -8.35 1.66 -1.93
C LEU A 132 -8.23 3.15 -2.23
N ALA A 133 -8.11 3.97 -1.19
CA ALA A 133 -7.92 5.41 -1.35
C ALA A 133 -6.63 5.74 -2.12
N LEU A 134 -5.52 5.08 -1.79
CA LEU A 134 -4.24 5.25 -2.47
C LEU A 134 -4.29 4.90 -3.95
N VAL A 135 -5.00 3.82 -4.34
CA VAL A 135 -5.13 3.46 -5.76
C VAL A 135 -5.83 4.57 -6.55
N VAL A 136 -6.91 5.13 -5.99
CA VAL A 136 -7.65 6.25 -6.59
C VAL A 136 -6.76 7.49 -6.68
N PHE A 137 -6.08 7.85 -5.60
CA PHE A 137 -5.17 9.01 -5.57
C PHE A 137 -4.00 8.86 -6.52
N ALA A 138 -3.45 7.66 -6.60
CA ALA A 138 -2.34 7.38 -7.48
C ALA A 138 -2.72 7.51 -8.95
N SER A 139 -4.01 7.49 -9.28
CA SER A 139 -4.51 7.45 -10.67
C SER A 139 -3.77 6.38 -11.47
N TRP A 140 -3.58 5.20 -10.88
CA TRP A 140 -2.87 4.05 -11.46
C TRP A 140 -1.38 4.28 -11.79
N ARG A 141 -0.76 5.34 -11.26
CA ARG A 141 0.68 5.62 -11.41
C ARG A 141 1.46 5.20 -10.14
N PRO A 142 2.44 4.27 -10.24
CA PRO A 142 3.20 3.79 -9.08
C PRO A 142 3.88 4.88 -8.26
N TRP A 143 4.44 5.91 -8.89
CA TRP A 143 5.13 6.98 -8.15
C TRP A 143 4.20 7.80 -7.26
N ARG A 144 2.93 7.98 -7.69
CA ARG A 144 1.93 8.71 -6.92
C ARG A 144 1.44 7.90 -5.71
N VAL A 145 1.54 6.56 -5.76
CA VAL A 145 1.24 5.69 -4.62
C VAL A 145 2.16 6.02 -3.44
N LEU A 146 3.47 6.19 -3.70
CA LEU A 146 4.43 6.58 -2.65
C LEU A 146 4.07 7.93 -2.05
N ALA A 147 3.85 8.94 -2.88
CA ALA A 147 3.49 10.28 -2.40
C ALA A 147 2.21 10.25 -1.54
N GLY A 148 1.18 9.53 -1.99
CA GLY A 148 -0.04 9.32 -1.21
C GLY A 148 0.25 8.62 0.12
N ALA A 149 1.01 7.52 0.10
CA ALA A 149 1.31 6.73 1.29
C ALA A 149 2.03 7.57 2.36
N TYR A 150 2.98 8.42 1.95
CA TYR A 150 3.66 9.33 2.86
C TYR A 150 2.73 10.39 3.46
N ILE A 151 1.81 10.96 2.67
CA ILE A 151 0.82 11.91 3.19
C ILE A 151 -0.07 11.24 4.23
N PHE A 152 -0.59 10.05 3.95
CA PHE A 152 -1.39 9.30 4.92
C PHE A 152 -0.62 8.94 6.19
N GLY A 153 0.63 8.49 6.03
CA GLY A 153 1.51 8.21 7.17
C GLY A 153 1.80 9.45 8.01
N ALA A 154 2.04 10.60 7.36
CA ALA A 154 2.27 11.88 8.02
C ALA A 154 1.03 12.36 8.79
N VAL A 155 -0.16 12.23 8.21
CA VAL A 155 -1.42 12.56 8.88
C VAL A 155 -1.65 11.62 10.07
N TRP A 156 -1.37 10.32 9.91
CA TRP A 156 -1.50 9.33 10.97
C TRP A 156 -0.55 9.58 12.14
N ILE A 157 0.76 9.79 11.87
CA ILE A 157 1.73 10.04 12.94
C ILE A 157 1.52 11.43 13.57
N GLY A 158 1.09 12.42 12.78
CA GLY A 158 0.76 13.75 13.24
C GLY A 158 -0.41 13.75 14.22
N GLN A 159 -1.42 12.90 14.00
CA GLN A 159 -2.49 12.65 14.96
C GLN A 159 -1.92 12.18 16.31
N LEU A 160 -1.04 11.17 16.31
CA LEU A 160 -0.47 10.60 17.52
C LEU A 160 0.35 11.63 18.30
N HIS A 161 1.15 12.45 17.62
CA HIS A 161 1.94 13.50 18.24
C HIS A 161 1.05 14.63 18.78
N ALA A 162 0.03 15.06 18.04
CA ALA A 162 -0.91 16.08 18.49
C ALA A 162 -1.64 15.67 19.78
N GLN A 163 -1.99 14.39 19.92
CA GLN A 163 -2.54 13.84 21.16
C GLN A 163 -1.50 13.85 22.30
N ALA A 164 -0.25 13.49 22.01
CA ALA A 164 0.84 13.49 22.99
C ALA A 164 1.20 14.89 23.50
N PHE A 165 1.09 15.92 22.66
CA PHE A 165 1.34 17.33 23.03
C PHE A 165 0.19 17.97 23.83
N GLY A 166 -0.91 17.24 24.09
CA GLY A 166 -2.02 17.74 24.90
C GLY A 166 -2.83 18.85 24.24
N ILE A 167 -2.84 18.93 22.90
CA ILE A 167 -3.69 19.88 22.18
C ILE A 167 -5.15 19.59 22.58
N PRO A 168 -5.94 20.60 23.00
CA PRO A 168 -7.31 20.44 23.52
C PRO A 168 -8.34 20.16 22.40
N VAL A 169 -7.97 19.32 21.44
CA VAL A 169 -8.85 18.86 20.36
C VAL A 169 -9.34 17.45 20.73
N PRO A 170 -10.65 17.18 20.69
CA PRO A 170 -11.18 15.84 20.96
C PRO A 170 -10.50 14.77 20.09
N SER A 171 -10.21 13.61 20.70
CA SER A 171 -9.53 12.51 20.02
C SER A 171 -10.30 12.00 18.80
N GLN A 172 -11.63 12.15 18.80
CA GLN A 172 -12.52 11.84 17.68
C GLN A 172 -12.21 12.72 16.45
N PHE A 173 -11.96 14.01 16.65
CA PHE A 173 -11.59 14.93 15.57
C PHE A 173 -10.22 14.59 15.00
N LEU A 174 -9.25 14.32 15.88
CA LEU A 174 -7.91 13.89 15.48
C LEU A 174 -7.96 12.56 14.70
N SER A 175 -8.78 11.60 15.14
CA SER A 175 -8.97 10.31 14.46
C SER A 175 -9.71 10.45 13.12
N SER A 176 -10.37 11.58 12.88
CA SER A 176 -11.03 11.89 11.60
C SER A 176 -10.07 12.45 10.54
N LEU A 177 -8.87 12.91 10.93
CA LEU A 177 -7.90 13.55 10.03
C LEU A 177 -7.54 12.71 8.80
N PRO A 178 -7.32 11.38 8.88
CA PRO A 178 -7.05 10.59 7.68
C PRO A 178 -8.18 10.65 6.65
N TYR A 179 -9.44 10.70 7.11
CA TYR A 179 -10.61 10.83 6.23
C TYR A 179 -10.78 12.25 5.68
N LEU A 180 -10.47 13.27 6.48
CA LEU A 180 -10.49 14.65 5.99
C LEU A 180 -9.39 14.87 4.93
N ALA A 181 -8.21 14.31 5.16
CA ALA A 181 -7.12 14.31 4.18
C ALA A 181 -7.54 13.62 2.88
N THR A 182 -8.25 12.48 2.95
CA THR A 182 -8.74 11.83 1.74
C THR A 182 -9.74 12.69 0.97
N ILE A 183 -10.70 13.29 1.66
CA ILE A 183 -11.68 14.18 1.03
C ILE A 183 -10.96 15.36 0.35
N ALA A 184 -10.03 16.01 1.04
CA ALA A 184 -9.29 17.14 0.49
C ALA A 184 -8.49 16.75 -0.78
N VAL A 185 -7.78 15.62 -0.72
CA VAL A 185 -7.02 15.13 -1.88
C VAL A 185 -7.96 14.71 -3.02
N LEU A 186 -9.09 14.07 -2.71
CA LEU A 186 -10.08 13.67 -3.73
C LEU A 186 -10.63 14.91 -4.43
N VAL A 187 -10.96 15.96 -3.69
CA VAL A 187 -11.43 17.24 -4.26
C VAL A 187 -10.37 17.85 -5.17
N LEU A 188 -9.10 17.88 -4.75
CA LEU A 188 -7.99 18.40 -5.56
C LEU A 188 -7.79 17.62 -6.86
N ILE A 189 -7.86 16.29 -6.82
CA ILE A 189 -7.68 15.45 -8.01
C ILE A 189 -8.92 15.49 -8.91
N SER A 190 -10.12 15.51 -8.32
CA SER A 190 -11.39 15.53 -9.06
C SER A 190 -11.62 16.82 -9.83
N ARG A 191 -10.91 17.90 -9.48
CA ARG A 191 -10.83 19.11 -10.30
C ARG A 191 -10.22 18.87 -11.68
N ASN A 192 -9.41 17.82 -11.85
CA ASN A 192 -8.72 17.53 -13.11
C ASN A 192 -9.07 16.12 -13.65
N LYS A 193 -10.35 15.92 -13.99
CA LYS A 193 -10.91 14.65 -14.50
C LYS A 193 -10.11 14.02 -15.64
N ARG A 194 -9.47 14.84 -16.49
CA ARG A 194 -8.71 14.40 -17.66
C ARG A 194 -7.50 13.53 -17.29
N LEU A 195 -6.81 13.84 -16.18
CA LEU A 195 -5.64 13.08 -15.72
C LEU A 195 -6.03 11.71 -15.15
N THR A 196 -7.20 11.60 -14.53
CA THR A 196 -7.69 10.34 -13.94
C THR A 196 -8.18 9.38 -15.02
N MET A 197 -8.90 9.89 -16.05
CA MET A 197 -9.42 9.03 -17.12
C MET A 197 -8.32 8.47 -18.03
N MET A 198 -7.26 9.24 -18.33
CA MET A 198 -6.20 8.78 -19.24
C MET A 198 -5.34 7.63 -18.71
N ASN A 199 -5.29 7.42 -17.39
CA ASN A 199 -4.44 6.39 -16.78
C ASN A 199 -5.23 5.22 -16.22
N THR A 200 -6.57 5.28 -16.22
CA THR A 200 -7.41 4.19 -15.70
C THR A 200 -7.53 3.09 -16.75
N PRO A 201 -7.22 1.82 -16.43
CA PRO A 201 -7.38 0.71 -17.37
C PRO A 201 -8.85 0.57 -17.79
N ALA A 202 -9.14 0.61 -19.09
CA ALA A 202 -10.51 0.64 -19.59
C ALA A 202 -11.27 -0.68 -19.36
N SER A 203 -10.56 -1.81 -19.30
CA SER A 203 -11.14 -3.14 -19.02
C SER A 203 -11.13 -3.50 -17.52
N LEU A 204 -10.90 -2.54 -16.62
CA LEU A 204 -10.93 -2.81 -15.18
C LEU A 204 -12.35 -3.17 -14.73
N GLY A 205 -12.48 -4.26 -13.97
CA GLY A 205 -13.78 -4.72 -13.47
C GLY A 205 -14.68 -5.39 -14.51
N GLN A 206 -14.26 -5.45 -15.77
CA GLN A 206 -15.00 -6.15 -16.81
C GLN A 206 -14.71 -7.68 -16.76
N PRO A 207 -15.77 -8.52 -16.73
CA PRO A 207 -15.59 -9.96 -16.80
C PRO A 207 -14.98 -10.32 -18.15
N PHE A 208 -13.99 -11.20 -18.14
CA PHE A 208 -13.37 -11.70 -19.36
C PHE A 208 -13.82 -13.14 -19.58
N VAL A 209 -14.45 -13.38 -20.72
CA VAL A 209 -14.81 -14.72 -21.20
C VAL A 209 -13.98 -14.94 -22.48
N PRO A 210 -13.17 -16.00 -22.56
CA PRO A 210 -12.45 -16.34 -23.78
C PRO A 210 -13.45 -16.66 -24.90
N ASP A 211 -13.33 -15.99 -26.04
CA ASP A 211 -14.03 -16.40 -27.25
C ASP A 211 -13.42 -17.73 -27.71
N ARG A 212 -14.29 -18.70 -28.04
CA ARG A 212 -13.89 -20.06 -28.42
C ARG A 212 -13.11 -20.08 -29.73
#